data_AF-A0A6U4HMC2-F1
#
_entry.id   AF-A0A6U4HMC2-F1
#
_cell.length_a   1.000
_cell.length_b   1.000
_cell.length_c   1.000
_cell.angle_alpha   90.00
_cell.angle_beta   90.00
_cell.angle_gamma   90.00
#
_symmetry.space_group_name_H-M   'P 1'
#
loop_
_entity.id
_entity.type
_entity.pdbx_description
1 polymer ?
#
loop_
_entity_poly.entity_id
_entity_poly.type
_entity_poly.pdbx_seq_one_letter_code
_entity_poly.pdbx_strand_id
1 'polypeptide(L)'
;DPTPNPNPNPRPRPNPSPNPNPNPNANPTPSSRMEPCFILDDRYHGAGPVLFRWHPRGHVLATSGSNRKVQIFSREGYLLATPVAASSTACTDLAWSVSGATLAIGQANSSVVLLWDYETWVVRELDVGLKEVSLLLWSKSDNILAIGTSKGVVYIYDMDTGMKIEAGGRHKRRIISADWLGSSSLAYASEDKQITMCTSAGIMLDQVKVKCRPLDVAFGGKEFDENSIVSVNMEGKTILLYNATEKDNALELAFQAKYGSIVAYTWFSDGYIMAGFSSGFVVVISTRVNEIGREQFCARFLKEGLNDLAHCPRAARMACVGDGCIKIVDMHDWTEATAQYLPRDTGRLDRVAWGEGGSILTVSSEEGTIYSFKIKSSANEVRNLKHTFAMTVMEALPAEGLFLGAAVLLAGVGLIVSITFDLPLLRLLREAFFPTSSF
;
A
#
# COMPACT_ATOMS: atom_id res chain seq x y z
N ASP A 1 -65.64 -43.43 38.76
CA ASP A 1 -65.24 -42.85 37.46
C ASP A 1 -63.76 -42.52 37.40
N PRO A 2 -62.97 -43.35 36.70
CA PRO A 2 -61.60 -43.04 36.36
C PRO A 2 -61.53 -42.29 35.02
N THR A 3 -60.65 -41.29 34.99
CA THR A 3 -60.21 -40.55 33.81
C THR A 3 -59.42 -41.46 32.85
N PRO A 4 -59.56 -41.31 31.52
CA PRO A 4 -58.76 -42.07 30.56
C PRO A 4 -57.44 -41.37 30.21
N ASN A 5 -56.40 -42.21 30.08
CA ASN A 5 -55.02 -41.91 29.73
C ASN A 5 -54.85 -41.62 28.20
N PRO A 6 -53.71 -41.01 27.76
CA PRO A 6 -53.53 -40.37 26.46
C PRO A 6 -52.75 -41.22 25.43
N ASN A 7 -53.04 -41.02 24.13
CA ASN A 7 -52.12 -40.98 22.95
C ASN A 7 -52.93 -40.99 21.63
N PRO A 8 -52.43 -40.58 20.43
CA PRO A 8 -51.03 -40.69 19.99
C PRO A 8 -50.42 -39.51 19.18
N ASN A 9 -49.08 -39.54 19.13
CA ASN A 9 -48.15 -38.73 18.34
C ASN A 9 -48.60 -38.29 16.92
N PRO A 10 -48.34 -37.03 16.52
CA PRO A 10 -48.39 -36.63 15.11
C PRO A 10 -47.14 -37.07 14.33
N ARG A 11 -47.35 -37.56 13.10
CA ARG A 11 -46.34 -38.08 12.17
C ARG A 11 -45.29 -37.02 11.77
N PRO A 12 -44.02 -37.39 11.50
CA PRO A 12 -43.02 -36.46 10.97
C PRO A 12 -43.31 -36.11 9.50
N ARG A 13 -43.06 -34.84 9.12
CA ARG A 13 -43.07 -34.39 7.72
C ARG A 13 -41.91 -35.02 6.93
N PRO A 14 -42.06 -35.29 5.62
CA PRO A 14 -40.97 -35.83 4.81
C PRO A 14 -39.89 -34.78 4.56
N ASN A 15 -38.63 -35.20 4.62
CA ASN A 15 -37.46 -34.36 4.33
C ASN A 15 -37.49 -33.84 2.88
N PRO A 16 -37.09 -32.58 2.63
CA PRO A 16 -36.83 -32.11 1.28
C PRO A 16 -35.60 -32.83 0.70
N SER A 17 -35.72 -33.25 -0.56
CA SER A 17 -34.70 -33.94 -1.35
C SER A 17 -33.37 -33.17 -1.39
N PRO A 18 -32.22 -33.86 -1.40
CA PRO A 18 -30.92 -33.22 -1.50
C PRO A 18 -30.75 -32.54 -2.87
N ASN A 19 -30.28 -31.30 -2.84
CA ASN A 19 -29.95 -30.49 -4.00
C ASN A 19 -28.95 -31.23 -4.92
N PRO A 20 -29.04 -31.10 -6.26
CA PRO A 20 -28.10 -31.76 -7.15
C PRO A 20 -26.71 -31.13 -7.00
N ASN A 21 -25.70 -32.00 -6.99
CA ASN A 21 -24.26 -31.69 -6.89
C ASN A 21 -23.84 -30.43 -7.67
N PRO A 22 -23.04 -29.53 -7.07
CA PRO A 22 -22.33 -28.52 -7.84
C PRO A 22 -21.32 -29.21 -8.77
N ASN A 23 -21.33 -28.80 -10.02
CA ASN A 23 -20.49 -29.32 -11.10
C ASN A 23 -18.99 -29.23 -10.72
N PRO A 24 -18.23 -30.34 -10.61
CA PRO A 24 -16.83 -30.31 -10.16
C PRO A 24 -15.85 -29.72 -11.20
N ASN A 25 -16.33 -29.30 -12.38
CA ASN A 25 -15.51 -28.85 -13.51
C ASN A 25 -15.73 -27.39 -13.93
N ALA A 26 -16.32 -26.55 -13.07
CA ALA A 26 -16.24 -25.11 -13.29
C ALA A 26 -14.83 -24.63 -12.87
N ASN A 27 -13.90 -24.55 -13.82
CA ASN A 27 -12.69 -23.75 -13.60
C ASN A 27 -13.14 -22.34 -13.18
N PRO A 28 -12.74 -21.82 -12.01
CA PRO A 28 -13.06 -20.45 -11.67
C PRO A 28 -12.43 -19.56 -12.74
N THR A 29 -13.26 -18.89 -13.53
CA THR A 29 -12.77 -17.79 -14.38
C THR A 29 -12.11 -16.79 -13.44
N PRO A 30 -10.85 -16.37 -13.72
CA PRO A 30 -10.14 -15.47 -12.82
C PRO A 30 -10.99 -14.21 -12.57
N SER A 31 -11.16 -13.86 -11.30
CA SER A 31 -12.00 -12.74 -10.86
C SER A 31 -11.47 -11.38 -11.33
N SER A 32 -10.19 -11.34 -11.70
CA SER A 32 -9.50 -10.18 -12.26
C SER A 32 -8.68 -10.56 -13.49
N ARG A 33 -8.63 -9.68 -14.48
CA ARG A 33 -7.79 -9.86 -15.68
C ARG A 33 -6.63 -8.89 -15.63
N MET A 34 -5.42 -9.44 -15.77
CA MET A 34 -4.18 -8.68 -15.89
C MET A 34 -3.86 -8.51 -17.38
N GLU A 35 -3.74 -7.27 -17.83
CA GLU A 35 -3.38 -6.94 -19.22
C GLU A 35 -2.08 -6.12 -19.23
N PRO A 36 -1.13 -6.42 -20.11
CA PRO A 36 0.10 -5.62 -20.22
C PRO A 36 -0.26 -4.18 -20.62
N CYS A 37 0.31 -3.21 -19.91
CA CYS A 37 0.11 -1.78 -20.15
C CYS A 37 1.30 -1.20 -20.94
N PHE A 38 2.50 -1.28 -20.38
CA PHE A 38 3.73 -0.85 -21.02
C PHE A 38 4.94 -1.59 -20.44
N ILE A 39 6.05 -1.57 -21.18
CA ILE A 39 7.34 -2.12 -20.77
C ILE A 39 8.40 -1.04 -20.98
N LEU A 40 9.19 -0.76 -19.95
CA LEU A 40 10.35 0.13 -20.04
C LEU A 40 11.60 -0.73 -19.91
N ASP A 41 12.30 -0.93 -21.02
CA ASP A 41 13.50 -1.75 -21.08
C ASP A 41 14.74 -1.08 -20.44
N ASP A 42 15.85 -1.83 -20.43
CA ASP A 42 17.13 -1.42 -19.90
C ASP A 42 17.73 -0.18 -20.56
N ARG A 43 17.24 0.28 -21.73
CA ARG A 43 17.72 1.54 -22.34
C ARG A 43 17.35 2.75 -21.49
N TYR A 44 16.29 2.65 -20.69
CA TYR A 44 15.84 3.72 -19.80
C TYR A 44 16.52 3.71 -18.44
N HIS A 45 17.04 2.57 -17.98
CA HIS A 45 17.56 2.43 -16.61
C HIS A 45 19.00 1.92 -16.53
N GLY A 46 19.52 1.32 -17.59
CA GLY A 46 20.76 0.54 -17.59
C GLY A 46 20.58 -0.83 -16.93
N ALA A 47 21.55 -1.72 -17.12
CA ALA A 47 21.55 -3.03 -16.49
C ALA A 47 21.70 -2.89 -14.96
N GLY A 48 20.69 -3.35 -14.22
CA GLY A 48 20.68 -3.35 -12.75
C GLY A 48 19.31 -3.04 -12.15
N PRO A 49 19.21 -3.02 -10.81
CA PRO A 49 17.94 -2.82 -10.12
C PRO A 49 17.36 -1.43 -10.40
N VAL A 50 16.04 -1.35 -10.42
CA VAL A 50 15.31 -0.11 -10.73
C VAL A 50 14.48 0.31 -9.53
N LEU A 51 14.68 1.55 -9.09
CA LEU A 51 13.80 2.20 -8.14
C LEU A 51 12.65 2.83 -8.90
N PHE A 52 11.42 2.59 -8.46
CA PHE A 52 10.26 3.25 -9.01
C PHE A 52 9.22 3.60 -7.95
N ARG A 53 8.48 4.69 -8.20
CA ARG A 53 7.40 5.17 -7.34
C ARG A 53 6.29 5.77 -8.19
N TRP A 54 5.09 5.21 -8.03
CA TRP A 54 3.89 5.83 -8.56
C TRP A 54 3.58 7.12 -7.81
N HIS A 55 3.17 8.15 -8.55
CA HIS A 55 2.51 9.30 -7.97
C HIS A 55 1.26 8.84 -7.17
N PRO A 56 0.89 9.46 -6.04
CA PRO A 56 -0.23 9.02 -5.19
C PRO A 56 -1.57 8.88 -5.94
N ARG A 57 -1.81 9.75 -6.93
CA ARG A 57 -2.98 9.68 -7.84
C ARG A 57 -2.80 8.74 -9.05
N GLY A 58 -1.62 8.19 -9.27
CA GLY A 58 -1.33 7.20 -10.31
C GLY A 58 -1.16 7.72 -11.74
N HIS A 59 -1.07 9.03 -11.94
CA HIS A 59 -0.95 9.63 -13.27
C HIS A 59 0.44 9.49 -13.89
N VAL A 60 1.49 9.47 -13.05
CA VAL A 60 2.88 9.37 -13.49
C VAL A 60 3.67 8.39 -12.63
N LEU A 61 4.71 7.84 -13.22
CA LEU A 61 5.66 6.92 -12.62
C LEU A 61 7.06 7.55 -12.61
N ALA A 62 7.62 7.77 -11.43
CA ALA A 62 9.01 8.14 -11.28
C ALA A 62 9.88 6.88 -11.24
N THR A 63 11.01 6.92 -11.95
CA THR A 63 11.92 5.77 -12.10
C THR A 63 13.38 6.23 -12.04
N SER A 64 14.25 5.34 -11.57
CA SER A 64 15.69 5.53 -11.58
C SER A 64 16.41 4.19 -11.58
N GLY A 65 17.52 4.08 -12.29
CA GLY A 65 18.35 2.87 -12.33
C GLY A 65 19.86 3.14 -12.37
N SER A 66 20.61 2.13 -12.84
CA SER A 66 22.06 2.13 -12.98
C SER A 66 22.63 3.22 -13.91
N ASN A 67 21.82 3.78 -14.82
CA ASN A 67 22.21 4.89 -15.67
C ASN A 67 22.22 6.26 -14.96
N ARG A 68 21.82 6.27 -13.67
CA ARG A 68 21.86 7.43 -12.77
C ARG A 68 21.02 8.61 -13.26
N LYS A 69 19.98 8.32 -14.04
CA LYS A 69 18.94 9.28 -14.41
C LYS A 69 17.72 9.07 -13.54
N VAL A 70 17.00 10.15 -13.28
CA VAL A 70 15.61 10.06 -12.80
C VAL A 70 14.71 10.44 -13.95
N GLN A 71 13.79 9.56 -14.30
CA GLN A 71 12.89 9.71 -15.44
C GLN A 71 11.44 9.59 -14.96
N ILE A 72 10.58 10.47 -15.50
CA ILE A 72 9.14 10.51 -15.23
C ILE A 72 8.42 10.00 -16.46
N PHE A 73 7.63 8.96 -16.29
CA PHE A 73 6.81 8.36 -17.34
C PHE A 73 5.33 8.63 -17.10
N SER A 74 4.56 8.75 -18.17
CA SER A 74 3.11 8.75 -18.11
C SER A 74 2.61 7.37 -17.70
N ARG A 75 1.35 7.30 -17.29
CA ARG A 75 0.62 6.05 -17.04
C ARG A 75 0.66 5.07 -18.23
N GLU A 76 0.78 5.58 -19.44
CA GLU A 76 0.85 4.83 -20.69
C GLU A 76 2.29 4.47 -21.10
N GLY A 77 3.29 4.86 -20.30
CA GLY A 77 4.71 4.56 -20.55
C GLY A 77 5.45 5.57 -21.42
N TYR A 78 4.86 6.74 -21.70
CA TYR A 78 5.56 7.79 -22.44
C TYR A 78 6.53 8.55 -21.53
N LEU A 79 7.76 8.78 -21.98
CA LEU A 79 8.71 9.62 -21.23
C LEU A 79 8.25 11.08 -21.25
N LEU A 80 7.91 11.63 -20.08
CA LEU A 80 7.42 13.00 -19.92
C LEU A 80 8.55 13.97 -19.53
N ALA A 81 9.43 13.55 -18.63
CA ALA A 81 10.55 14.38 -18.19
C ALA A 81 11.74 13.56 -17.69
N THR A 82 12.89 14.22 -17.59
CA THR A 82 14.09 13.69 -16.97
C THR A 82 14.63 14.72 -15.96
N PRO A 83 14.04 14.80 -14.74
CA PRO A 83 14.44 15.78 -13.72
C PRO A 83 15.91 15.71 -13.35
N VAL A 84 16.51 14.52 -13.44
CA VAL A 84 17.94 14.31 -13.21
C VAL A 84 18.54 13.70 -14.45
N ALA A 85 19.37 14.48 -15.15
CA ALA A 85 20.18 14.00 -16.26
C ALA A 85 21.27 13.04 -15.78
N ALA A 86 21.90 12.32 -16.71
CA ALA A 86 22.96 11.37 -16.37
C ALA A 86 24.09 12.07 -15.61
N SER A 87 24.22 11.73 -14.33
CA SER A 87 25.19 12.32 -13.40
C SER A 87 26.21 11.27 -12.96
N SER A 88 27.23 11.67 -12.19
CA SER A 88 28.15 10.76 -11.51
C SER A 88 27.53 10.13 -10.25
N THR A 89 26.42 10.67 -9.74
CA THR A 89 25.77 10.23 -8.49
C THR A 89 24.53 9.40 -8.78
N ALA A 90 24.43 8.22 -8.14
CA ALA A 90 23.25 7.37 -8.25
C ALA A 90 22.09 7.92 -7.41
N CYS A 91 20.85 7.73 -7.86
CA CYS A 91 19.69 7.98 -7.02
C CYS A 91 19.63 6.94 -5.90
N THR A 92 19.47 7.40 -4.66
CA THR A 92 19.35 6.52 -3.49
C THR A 92 17.91 6.31 -3.05
N ASP A 93 17.04 7.29 -3.28
CA ASP A 93 15.64 7.23 -2.86
C ASP A 93 14.74 8.16 -3.69
N LEU A 94 13.47 7.78 -3.81
CA LEU A 94 12.40 8.53 -4.47
C LEU A 94 11.20 8.54 -3.53
N ALA A 95 10.69 9.73 -3.21
CA ALA A 95 9.56 9.88 -2.30
C ALA A 95 8.61 11.00 -2.76
N TRP A 96 7.36 10.65 -3.02
CA TRP A 96 6.31 11.63 -3.34
C TRP A 96 5.71 12.22 -2.06
N SER A 97 5.41 13.52 -2.09
CA SER A 97 4.56 14.14 -1.08
C SER A 97 3.18 13.49 -1.08
N VAL A 98 2.49 13.49 0.06
CA VAL A 98 1.12 12.94 0.18
C VAL A 98 0.16 13.57 -0.85
N SER A 99 0.30 14.87 -1.09
CA SER A 99 -0.48 15.60 -2.11
C SER A 99 -0.13 15.21 -3.54
N GLY A 100 1.06 14.64 -3.75
CA GLY A 100 1.64 14.36 -5.05
C GLY A 100 2.26 15.58 -5.75
N ALA A 101 2.19 16.76 -5.14
CA ALA A 101 2.71 18.00 -5.73
C ALA A 101 4.23 17.99 -5.90
N THR A 102 4.97 17.31 -5.02
CA THR A 102 6.45 17.31 -5.04
C THR A 102 7.00 15.89 -4.96
N LEU A 103 7.99 15.58 -5.79
CA LEU A 103 8.84 14.40 -5.67
C LEU A 103 10.20 14.80 -5.08
N ALA A 104 10.54 14.24 -3.94
CA ALA A 104 11.88 14.33 -3.37
C ALA A 104 12.78 13.23 -3.96
N ILE A 105 13.97 13.63 -4.39
CA ILE A 105 14.95 12.77 -5.06
C ILE A 105 16.25 12.85 -4.27
N GLY A 106 16.65 11.70 -3.70
CA GLY A 106 17.91 11.53 -2.99
C GLY A 106 19.02 11.10 -3.94
N GLN A 107 20.21 11.69 -3.78
CA GLN A 107 21.39 11.33 -4.57
C GLN A 107 22.54 10.91 -3.65
N ALA A 108 23.23 9.84 -4.03
CA ALA A 108 24.42 9.36 -3.33
C ALA A 108 25.52 10.44 -3.31
N ASN A 109 26.16 10.62 -2.16
CA ASN A 109 27.26 11.56 -1.95
C ASN A 109 26.94 13.05 -2.26
N SER A 110 25.66 13.40 -2.43
CA SER A 110 25.20 14.78 -2.55
C SER A 110 24.86 15.36 -1.17
N SER A 111 25.02 16.68 -1.02
CA SER A 111 24.46 17.44 0.11
C SER A 111 23.09 18.05 -0.16
N VAL A 112 22.66 17.94 -1.42
CA VAL A 112 21.42 18.52 -1.93
C VAL A 112 20.43 17.40 -2.20
N VAL A 113 19.19 17.61 -1.75
CA VAL A 113 18.03 16.84 -2.16
C VAL A 113 17.34 17.61 -3.28
N LEU A 114 17.02 16.93 -4.38
CA LEU A 114 16.31 17.58 -5.48
C LEU A 114 14.80 17.43 -5.27
N LEU A 115 14.09 18.53 -5.39
CA LEU A 115 12.63 18.60 -5.29
C LEU A 115 12.07 18.89 -6.68
N TRP A 116 11.41 17.90 -7.27
CA TRP A 116 10.74 18.06 -8.55
C TRP A 116 9.26 18.37 -8.34
N ASP A 117 8.81 19.49 -8.89
CA ASP A 117 7.45 19.97 -8.77
C ASP A 117 6.60 19.43 -9.92
N TYR A 118 5.51 18.72 -9.59
CA TYR A 118 4.66 18.04 -10.57
C TYR A 118 3.86 18.99 -11.45
N GLU A 119 3.45 20.15 -10.91
CA GLU A 119 2.58 21.08 -11.63
C GLU A 119 3.37 21.97 -12.58
N THR A 120 4.53 22.45 -12.12
CA THR A 120 5.40 23.35 -12.89
C THR A 120 6.48 22.62 -13.69
N TRP A 121 6.71 21.33 -13.40
CA TRP A 121 7.78 20.51 -14.00
C TRP A 121 9.20 21.04 -13.73
N VAL A 122 9.36 21.88 -12.71
CA VAL A 122 10.64 22.50 -12.33
C VAL A 122 11.35 21.69 -11.25
N VAL A 123 12.68 21.64 -11.33
CA VAL A 123 13.54 21.08 -10.27
C VAL A 123 14.06 22.22 -9.39
N ARG A 124 13.90 22.06 -8.09
CA ARG A 124 14.48 22.93 -7.05
C ARG A 124 15.51 22.15 -6.25
N GLU A 125 16.55 22.84 -5.82
CA GLU A 125 17.56 22.28 -4.93
C GLU A 125 17.25 22.62 -3.48
N LEU A 126 17.17 21.59 -2.63
CA LEU A 126 17.10 21.76 -1.18
C LEU A 126 18.46 21.41 -0.59
N ASP A 127 19.26 22.44 -0.28
CA ASP A 127 20.54 22.24 0.39
C ASP A 127 20.31 21.91 1.87
N VAL A 128 20.54 20.65 2.21
CA VAL A 128 20.40 20.17 3.58
C VAL A 128 21.69 20.41 4.37
N GLY A 129 22.79 20.76 3.70
CA GLY A 129 24.10 20.99 4.31
C GLY A 129 24.77 19.72 4.85
N LEU A 130 24.34 18.54 4.38
CA LEU A 130 24.73 17.25 4.96
C LEU A 130 25.18 16.29 3.87
N LYS A 131 26.39 15.75 4.00
CA LYS A 131 26.83 14.70 3.09
C LYS A 131 26.12 13.38 3.43
N GLU A 132 25.65 12.68 2.40
CA GLU A 132 25.12 11.31 2.43
C GLU A 132 23.70 11.15 3.02
N VAL A 133 22.71 11.58 2.25
CA VAL A 133 21.29 11.27 2.48
C VAL A 133 21.06 9.76 2.37
N SER A 134 20.48 9.18 3.41
CA SER A 134 20.23 7.73 3.51
C SER A 134 18.77 7.33 3.36
N LEU A 135 17.83 8.26 3.58
CA LEU A 135 16.39 8.04 3.54
C LEU A 135 15.64 9.36 3.31
N LEU A 136 14.58 9.33 2.50
CA LEU A 136 13.63 10.42 2.32
C LEU A 136 12.21 9.94 2.62
N LEU A 137 11.50 10.66 3.47
CA LEU A 137 10.15 10.27 3.88
C LEU A 137 9.24 11.48 4.09
N TRP A 138 8.18 11.55 3.30
CA TRP A 138 7.13 12.54 3.51
C TRP A 138 6.17 12.14 4.62
N SER A 139 5.67 13.12 5.35
CA SER A 139 4.56 12.98 6.27
C SER A 139 3.31 12.47 5.55
N LYS A 140 2.46 11.72 6.27
CA LYS A 140 1.24 11.10 5.72
C LYS A 140 0.07 12.08 5.63
N SER A 141 0.16 13.27 6.21
CA SER A 141 -0.91 14.29 6.16
C SER A 141 -0.43 15.67 5.72
N ASP A 142 0.74 16.09 6.20
CA ASP A 142 1.23 17.46 6.03
C ASP A 142 2.40 17.49 5.04
N ASN A 143 2.76 18.69 4.55
CA ASN A 143 3.83 18.88 3.58
C ASN A 143 5.22 18.90 4.23
N ILE A 144 5.50 17.89 5.07
CA ILE A 144 6.72 17.79 5.87
C ILE A 144 7.59 16.66 5.30
N LEU A 145 8.88 16.93 5.09
CA LEU A 145 9.87 15.98 4.61
C LEU A 145 10.87 15.64 5.72
N ALA A 146 10.93 14.37 6.11
CA ALA A 146 12.01 13.82 6.93
C ALA A 146 13.17 13.35 6.05
N ILE A 147 14.38 13.74 6.43
CA ILE A 147 15.63 13.42 5.73
C ILE A 147 16.57 12.73 6.71
N GLY A 148 16.79 11.43 6.52
CA GLY A 148 17.76 10.64 7.29
C GLY A 148 19.15 10.69 6.68
N THR A 149 20.18 10.64 7.52
CA THR A 149 21.59 10.67 7.08
C THR A 149 22.34 9.39 7.43
N SER A 150 23.44 9.12 6.71
CA SER A 150 24.39 8.05 7.02
C SER A 150 25.07 8.20 8.39
N LYS A 151 25.08 9.42 8.94
CA LYS A 151 25.68 9.76 10.24
C LYS A 151 24.70 9.70 11.41
N GLY A 152 23.46 9.26 11.17
CA GLY A 152 22.50 9.02 12.25
C GLY A 152 21.74 10.27 12.73
N VAL A 153 21.75 11.32 11.94
CA VAL A 153 20.93 12.52 12.17
C VAL A 153 19.72 12.49 11.24
N VAL A 154 18.56 12.89 11.76
CA VAL A 154 17.34 13.09 10.99
C VAL A 154 17.00 14.58 11.03
N TYR A 155 16.67 15.15 9.87
CA TYR A 155 16.15 16.50 9.74
C TYR A 155 14.69 16.45 9.32
N ILE A 156 13.88 17.30 9.94
CA ILE A 156 12.49 17.51 9.59
C ILE A 156 12.41 18.87 8.92
N TYR A 157 11.89 18.89 7.70
CA TYR A 157 11.75 20.08 6.88
C TYR A 157 10.28 20.32 6.59
N ASP A 158 9.76 21.44 7.08
CA ASP A 158 8.43 21.91 6.73
C ASP A 158 8.53 22.72 5.44
N MET A 159 7.92 22.21 4.37
CA MET A 159 8.00 22.82 3.05
C MET A 159 7.15 24.09 2.92
N ASP A 160 6.14 24.27 3.77
CA ASP A 160 5.24 25.42 3.71
C ASP A 160 5.85 26.62 4.44
N THR A 161 6.51 26.38 5.58
CA THR A 161 7.19 27.43 6.35
C THR A 161 8.67 27.60 6.01
N GLY A 162 9.28 26.61 5.33
CA GLY A 162 10.72 26.54 5.07
C GLY A 162 11.55 26.26 6.33
N MET A 163 10.91 25.92 7.45
CA MET A 163 11.59 25.64 8.71
C MET A 163 12.31 24.30 8.67
N LYS A 164 13.58 24.32 9.10
CA LYS A 164 14.42 23.14 9.26
C LYS A 164 14.68 22.88 10.74
N ILE A 165 14.36 21.68 11.19
CA ILE A 165 14.57 21.24 12.58
C ILE A 165 15.40 19.95 12.56
N GLU A 166 16.37 19.83 13.47
CA GLU A 166 17.04 18.56 13.73
C GLU A 166 16.19 17.74 14.70
N ALA A 167 15.81 16.53 14.32
CA ALA A 167 15.07 15.64 15.20
C ALA A 167 15.97 15.17 16.36
N GLY A 168 15.43 15.20 17.58
CA GLY A 168 16.13 14.73 18.76
C GLY A 168 16.40 13.23 18.67
N GLY A 169 17.64 12.81 18.92
CA GLY A 169 18.04 11.40 18.87
C GLY A 169 19.15 11.16 17.91
N ARG A 170 20.33 11.65 18.29
CA ARG A 170 21.54 11.49 17.51
C ARG A 170 22.04 10.06 17.61
N HIS A 171 21.89 9.34 16.50
CA HIS A 171 22.46 8.01 16.35
C HIS A 171 23.93 8.08 15.96
N LYS A 172 24.64 6.96 16.14
CA LYS A 172 26.07 6.84 15.78
C LYS A 172 26.28 6.29 14.37
N ARG A 173 25.23 5.79 13.74
CA ARG A 173 25.26 5.13 12.43
C ARG A 173 24.05 5.53 11.59
N ARG A 174 24.07 5.09 10.34
CA ARG A 174 23.07 5.35 9.31
C ARG A 174 21.65 5.09 9.80
N ILE A 175 20.75 6.00 9.42
CA ILE A 175 19.30 5.77 9.49
C ILE A 175 18.87 4.85 8.35
N ILE A 176 18.19 3.76 8.70
CA ILE A 176 17.83 2.66 7.79
C ILE A 176 16.40 2.80 7.29
N SER A 177 15.46 3.00 8.21
CA SER A 177 14.03 3.10 7.94
C SER A 177 13.41 4.11 8.90
N ALA A 178 12.31 4.72 8.46
CA ALA A 178 11.49 5.60 9.25
C ALA A 178 10.04 5.50 8.77
N ASP A 179 9.10 5.81 9.66
CA ASP A 179 7.68 5.94 9.30
C ASP A 179 7.03 7.07 10.10
N TRP A 180 6.04 7.73 9.49
CA TRP A 180 5.24 8.76 10.12
C TRP A 180 3.91 8.20 10.62
N LEU A 181 3.47 8.68 11.77
CA LEU A 181 2.10 8.56 12.25
C LEU A 181 1.39 9.91 12.00
N GLY A 182 0.60 9.98 10.93
CA GLY A 182 0.02 11.24 10.47
C GLY A 182 1.11 12.30 10.24
N SER A 183 0.96 13.47 10.86
CA SER A 183 2.00 14.51 10.95
C SER A 183 2.51 14.76 12.36
N SER A 184 2.08 14.00 13.36
CA SER A 184 2.41 14.31 14.75
C SER A 184 3.74 13.68 15.18
N SER A 185 3.98 12.44 14.75
CA SER A 185 5.06 11.61 15.29
C SER A 185 5.81 10.87 14.20
N LEU A 186 7.13 10.78 14.36
CA LEU A 186 8.07 10.10 13.48
C LEU A 186 8.82 9.05 14.30
N ALA A 187 8.83 7.81 13.82
CA ALA A 187 9.67 6.74 14.34
C ALA A 187 10.76 6.45 13.31
N TYR A 188 11.99 6.33 13.76
CA TYR A 188 13.11 6.03 12.88
C TYR A 188 14.12 5.10 13.56
N ALA A 189 14.73 4.26 12.74
CA ALA A 189 15.58 3.18 13.17
C ALA A 189 16.97 3.26 12.55
N SER A 190 17.99 2.94 13.34
CA SER A 190 19.40 3.09 12.98
C SER A 190 20.18 1.77 13.04
N GLU A 191 21.27 1.69 12.28
CA GLU A 191 22.21 0.57 12.30
C GLU A 191 22.96 0.40 13.63
N ASP A 192 22.85 1.38 14.54
CA ASP A 192 23.36 1.27 15.90
C ASP A 192 22.45 0.45 16.85
N LYS A 193 21.40 -0.18 16.29
CA LYS A 193 20.41 -0.99 17.03
C LYS A 193 19.59 -0.15 18.00
N GLN A 194 19.30 1.09 17.62
CA GLN A 194 18.40 1.95 18.36
C GLN A 194 17.27 2.43 17.47
N ILE A 195 16.14 2.69 18.11
CA ILE A 195 14.93 3.23 17.52
C ILE A 195 14.60 4.46 18.33
N THR A 196 14.35 5.54 17.63
CA THR A 196 13.97 6.80 18.25
C THR A 196 12.60 7.19 17.73
N MET A 197 11.78 7.71 18.64
CA MET A 197 10.52 8.35 18.33
C MET A 197 10.63 9.82 18.67
N CYS A 198 10.18 10.68 17.76
CA CYS A 198 10.13 12.11 17.97
C CYS A 198 8.81 12.69 17.44
N THR A 199 8.49 13.91 17.87
CA THR A 199 7.39 14.68 17.30
C THR A 199 7.82 15.33 15.99
N SER A 200 6.86 15.86 15.21
CA SER A 200 7.15 16.71 14.04
C SER A 200 7.92 17.99 14.39
N ALA A 201 7.81 18.47 15.64
CA ALA A 201 8.63 19.56 16.14
C ALA A 201 10.08 19.15 16.47
N GLY A 202 10.47 17.90 16.18
CA GLY A 202 11.81 17.37 16.44
C GLY A 202 12.09 17.05 17.91
N ILE A 203 11.08 17.08 18.78
CA ILE A 203 11.25 16.75 20.20
C ILE A 203 11.29 15.23 20.33
N MET A 204 12.33 14.68 20.95
CA MET A 204 12.39 13.24 21.22
C MET A 204 11.33 12.86 22.26
N LEU A 205 10.52 11.86 21.90
CA LEU A 205 9.56 11.21 22.79
C LEU A 205 10.20 10.02 23.50
N ASP A 206 10.88 9.16 22.74
CA ASP A 206 11.59 8.02 23.32
C ASP A 206 12.77 7.53 22.47
N GLN A 207 13.68 6.80 23.10
CA GLN A 207 14.79 6.12 22.45
C GLN A 207 15.03 4.75 23.09
N VAL A 208 14.86 3.69 22.29
CA VAL A 208 14.93 2.30 22.75
C VAL A 208 16.02 1.55 22.00
N LYS A 209 16.80 0.76 22.75
CA LYS A 209 17.80 -0.14 22.19
C LYS A 209 17.18 -1.51 21.92
N VAL A 210 17.30 -1.98 20.69
CA VAL A 210 16.80 -3.29 20.26
C VAL A 210 17.92 -4.34 20.24
N LYS A 211 17.54 -5.62 20.31
CA LYS A 211 18.47 -6.76 20.38
C LYS A 211 19.29 -6.91 19.09
N CYS A 212 18.61 -6.79 17.97
CA CYS A 212 19.13 -7.02 16.62
C CYS A 212 19.08 -5.75 15.77
N ARG A 213 19.75 -5.76 14.62
CA ARG A 213 19.69 -4.63 13.69
C ARG A 213 18.27 -4.48 13.13
N PRO A 214 17.63 -3.30 13.26
CA PRO A 214 16.35 -3.06 12.60
C PRO A 214 16.56 -3.00 11.09
N LEU A 215 15.66 -3.61 10.32
CA LEU A 215 15.65 -3.50 8.86
C LEU A 215 14.58 -2.52 8.39
N ASP A 216 13.46 -2.50 9.10
CA ASP A 216 12.32 -1.68 8.73
C ASP A 216 11.50 -1.33 9.98
N VAL A 217 10.81 -0.19 9.94
CA VAL A 217 9.98 0.34 11.02
C VAL A 217 8.68 0.86 10.43
N ALA A 218 7.57 0.57 11.09
CA ALA A 218 6.27 1.05 10.64
C ALA A 218 5.36 1.32 11.83
N PHE A 219 4.61 2.41 11.77
CA PHE A 219 3.53 2.67 12.70
C PHE A 219 2.30 1.84 12.33
N GLY A 220 1.64 1.34 13.36
CA GLY A 220 0.36 0.67 13.30
C GLY A 220 -0.58 1.13 14.40
N GLY A 221 -1.83 0.69 14.28
CA GLY A 221 -2.94 1.20 15.06
C GLY A 221 -3.80 2.19 14.26
N LYS A 222 -4.87 2.70 14.87
CA LYS A 222 -5.69 3.72 14.23
C LYS A 222 -4.92 5.04 14.15
N GLU A 223 -5.03 5.75 13.03
CA GLU A 223 -4.36 7.04 12.75
C GLU A 223 -4.62 8.15 13.80
N PHE A 224 -5.51 7.90 14.77
CA PHE A 224 -5.91 8.84 15.82
C PHE A 224 -5.93 8.23 17.23
N ASP A 225 -5.31 7.06 17.43
CA ASP A 225 -5.23 6.47 18.77
C ASP A 225 -3.93 6.93 19.46
N GLU A 226 -4.06 7.42 20.70
CA GLU A 226 -2.93 7.74 21.57
C GLU A 226 -2.05 6.50 21.80
N ASN A 227 -2.61 5.30 21.61
CA ASN A 227 -1.94 4.02 21.76
C ASN A 227 -1.29 3.52 20.46
N SER A 228 -0.46 4.37 19.85
CA SER A 228 0.21 4.05 18.60
C SER A 228 1.31 3.01 18.79
N ILE A 229 1.25 1.93 17.99
CA ILE A 229 2.21 0.82 18.08
C ILE A 229 3.26 1.00 16.99
N VAL A 230 4.53 0.99 17.37
CA VAL A 230 5.65 0.89 16.45
C VAL A 230 6.01 -0.58 16.26
N SER A 231 5.91 -1.06 15.03
CA SER A 231 6.46 -2.34 14.63
C SER A 231 7.87 -2.18 14.09
N VAL A 232 8.71 -3.19 14.31
CA VAL A 232 10.09 -3.20 13.85
C VAL A 232 10.45 -4.57 13.35
N ASN A 233 10.89 -4.67 12.10
CA ASN A 233 11.48 -5.89 11.57
C ASN A 233 12.93 -6.02 12.05
N MET A 234 13.20 -7.04 12.87
CA MET A 234 14.52 -7.32 13.45
C MET A 234 15.26 -8.39 12.63
N GLU A 235 16.26 -7.96 11.86
CA GLU A 235 17.10 -8.82 10.99
C GLU A 235 16.33 -9.77 10.05
N GLY A 236 15.07 -9.46 9.74
CA GLY A 236 14.24 -10.33 8.91
C GLY A 236 13.78 -11.60 9.62
N LYS A 237 13.89 -11.70 10.95
CA LYS A 237 13.57 -12.93 11.71
C LYS A 237 12.38 -12.79 12.61
N THR A 238 12.30 -11.67 13.31
CA THR A 238 11.24 -11.40 14.31
C THR A 238 10.69 -9.99 14.10
N ILE A 239 9.46 -9.77 14.55
CA ILE A 239 8.84 -8.44 14.56
C ILE A 239 8.70 -8.01 16.02
N LEU A 240 9.31 -6.89 16.38
CA LEU A 240 9.06 -6.24 17.67
C LEU A 240 7.82 -5.36 17.53
N LEU A 241 6.86 -5.52 18.43
CA LEU A 241 5.78 -4.57 18.66
C LEU A 241 6.11 -3.79 19.92
N TYR A 242 6.20 -2.48 19.75
CA TYR A 242 6.64 -1.57 20.78
C TYR A 242 5.65 -0.41 20.90
N ASN A 243 5.22 -0.11 22.11
CA ASN A 243 4.35 1.01 22.39
C ASN A 243 5.08 2.00 23.29
N ALA A 244 5.11 3.27 22.91
CA ALA A 244 5.83 4.30 23.67
C ALA A 244 5.15 4.66 24.98
N THR A 245 3.83 4.52 25.07
CA THR A 245 3.08 4.76 26.32
C THR A 245 3.30 3.64 27.33
N GLU A 246 3.37 2.40 26.85
CA GLU A 246 3.49 1.19 27.66
C GLU A 246 4.81 0.44 27.37
N LYS A 247 5.93 1.01 27.82
CA LYS A 247 7.28 0.49 27.50
C LYS A 247 7.51 -0.96 27.95
N ASP A 248 6.84 -1.39 29.03
CA ASP A 248 6.99 -2.73 29.60
C ASP A 248 6.26 -3.83 28.78
N ASN A 249 5.37 -3.43 27.85
CA ASN A 249 4.57 -4.35 27.03
C ASN A 249 5.18 -4.62 25.65
N ALA A 250 6.50 -4.39 25.49
CA ALA A 250 7.19 -4.70 24.24
C ALA A 250 7.12 -6.21 23.94
N LEU A 251 6.50 -6.58 22.83
CA LEU A 251 6.30 -7.97 22.43
C LEU A 251 7.15 -8.32 21.21
N GLU A 252 7.94 -9.38 21.31
CA GLU A 252 8.69 -9.92 20.18
C GLU A 252 7.95 -11.12 19.57
N LEU A 253 7.54 -10.97 18.31
CA LEU A 253 6.88 -12.01 17.54
C LEU A 253 7.91 -12.82 16.75
N ALA A 254 8.02 -14.10 17.11
CA ALA A 254 8.87 -15.05 16.42
C ALA A 254 8.05 -15.94 15.48
N PHE A 255 8.61 -16.21 14.30
CA PHE A 255 7.96 -16.99 13.26
C PHE A 255 8.60 -18.36 13.09
N GLN A 256 7.88 -19.27 12.43
CA GLN A 256 8.42 -20.59 12.12
C GLN A 256 9.61 -20.48 11.16
N ALA A 257 10.72 -21.15 11.50
CA ALA A 257 11.95 -21.10 10.70
C ALA A 257 11.75 -21.53 9.23
N LYS A 258 10.74 -22.36 8.95
CA LYS A 258 10.38 -22.81 7.60
C LYS A 258 9.93 -21.69 6.67
N TYR A 259 9.50 -20.54 7.20
CA TYR A 259 9.07 -19.42 6.38
C TYR A 259 10.26 -18.70 5.74
N GLY A 260 11.44 -18.75 6.37
CA GLY A 260 12.63 -18.00 5.94
C GLY A 260 12.66 -16.60 6.55
N SER A 261 13.29 -15.65 5.85
CA SER A 261 13.42 -14.27 6.31
C SER A 261 12.25 -13.40 5.84
N ILE A 262 11.83 -12.43 6.64
CA ILE A 262 10.83 -11.42 6.28
C ILE A 262 11.43 -10.54 5.18
N VAL A 263 10.76 -10.53 4.03
CA VAL A 263 11.15 -9.77 2.84
C VAL A 263 10.40 -8.44 2.76
N ALA A 264 9.11 -8.47 3.11
CA ALA A 264 8.25 -7.30 3.16
C ALA A 264 7.23 -7.51 4.28
N TYR A 265 6.86 -6.45 4.98
CA TYR A 265 5.70 -6.51 5.88
C TYR A 265 4.96 -5.18 5.87
N THR A 266 3.66 -5.22 6.11
CA THR A 266 2.81 -4.04 6.01
C THR A 266 1.66 -4.14 7.00
N TRP A 267 1.29 -3.00 7.56
CA TRP A 267 0.09 -2.88 8.36
C TRP A 267 -1.14 -2.75 7.47
N PHE A 268 -2.23 -3.40 7.85
CA PHE A 268 -3.52 -3.25 7.19
C PHE A 268 -4.69 -3.45 8.16
N SER A 269 -5.86 -2.95 7.77
CA SER A 269 -7.16 -3.17 8.43
C SER A 269 -7.16 -3.02 9.96
N ASP A 270 -6.67 -1.89 10.48
CA ASP A 270 -6.69 -1.54 11.92
C ASP A 270 -6.26 -2.68 12.85
N GLY A 271 -4.94 -2.92 12.89
CA GLY A 271 -4.33 -3.84 13.84
C GLY A 271 -3.99 -5.22 13.28
N TYR A 272 -3.84 -5.37 11.96
CA TYR A 272 -3.23 -6.56 11.37
C TYR A 272 -1.91 -6.21 10.70
N ILE A 273 -0.96 -7.12 10.80
CA ILE A 273 0.27 -7.08 10.03
C ILE A 273 0.28 -8.26 9.07
N MET A 274 0.59 -7.98 7.82
CA MET A 274 0.88 -8.99 6.81
C MET A 274 2.39 -9.04 6.59
N ALA A 275 2.99 -10.21 6.77
CA ALA A 275 4.42 -10.45 6.56
C ALA A 275 4.62 -11.47 5.43
N GLY A 276 5.37 -11.06 4.41
CA GLY A 276 5.84 -11.90 3.32
C GLY A 276 7.25 -12.42 3.60
N PHE A 277 7.46 -13.72 3.43
CA PHE A 277 8.72 -14.39 3.73
C PHE A 277 9.40 -14.97 2.49
N SER A 278 10.72 -15.04 2.53
CA SER A 278 11.57 -15.43 1.40
C SER A 278 11.28 -16.82 0.86
N SER A 279 10.68 -17.74 1.63
CA SER A 279 10.28 -19.07 1.14
C SER A 279 8.91 -19.10 0.45
N GLY A 280 8.32 -17.93 0.15
CA GLY A 280 7.05 -17.81 -0.56
C GLY A 280 5.79 -17.81 0.31
N PHE A 281 5.97 -17.76 1.64
CA PHE A 281 4.87 -17.70 2.61
C PHE A 281 4.42 -16.26 2.85
N VAL A 282 3.12 -16.10 3.03
CA VAL A 282 2.51 -14.87 3.57
C VAL A 282 1.76 -15.26 4.83
N VAL A 283 2.06 -14.55 5.92
CA VAL A 283 1.45 -14.75 7.24
C VAL A 283 0.78 -13.45 7.66
N VAL A 284 -0.44 -13.55 8.14
CA VAL A 284 -1.16 -12.44 8.76
C VAL A 284 -1.24 -12.68 10.25
N ILE A 285 -0.88 -11.66 11.01
CA ILE A 285 -0.91 -11.66 12.46
C ILE A 285 -1.81 -10.53 12.96
N SER A 286 -2.58 -10.81 14.01
CA SER A 286 -3.34 -9.79 14.75
C SER A 286 -2.43 -9.14 15.77
N THR A 287 -2.53 -7.82 15.91
CA THR A 287 -1.84 -7.03 16.94
C THR A 287 -2.81 -6.54 18.02
N ARG A 288 -4.06 -7.02 18.02
CA ARG A 288 -5.06 -6.66 19.02
C ARG A 288 -4.73 -7.34 20.35
N VAL A 289 -4.96 -6.64 21.46
CA VAL A 289 -4.56 -7.06 22.83
C VAL A 289 -4.94 -8.52 23.16
N ASN A 290 -6.10 -9.00 22.70
CA ASN A 290 -6.59 -10.35 23.02
C ASN A 290 -6.06 -11.46 22.09
N GLU A 291 -5.45 -11.11 20.96
CA GLU A 291 -5.00 -12.05 19.93
C GLU A 291 -3.58 -11.75 19.44
N ILE A 292 -2.82 -11.00 20.22
CA ILE A 292 -1.54 -10.47 19.81
C ILE A 292 -0.57 -11.62 19.48
N GLY A 293 0.00 -11.57 18.27
CA GLY A 293 0.95 -12.59 17.81
C GLY A 293 0.33 -13.89 17.33
N ARG A 294 -1.00 -14.02 17.33
CA ARG A 294 -1.66 -15.18 16.72
C ARG A 294 -1.61 -15.07 15.19
N GLU A 295 -1.10 -16.12 14.54
CA GLU A 295 -1.21 -16.30 13.09
C GLU A 295 -2.69 -16.53 12.74
N GLN A 296 -3.33 -15.52 12.15
CA GLN A 296 -4.72 -15.58 11.70
C GLN A 296 -4.84 -16.27 10.34
N PHE A 297 -3.81 -16.07 9.50
CA PHE A 297 -3.74 -16.68 8.19
C PHE A 297 -2.28 -17.02 7.85
N CYS A 298 -2.10 -18.15 7.18
CA CYS A 298 -0.81 -18.57 6.63
C CYS A 298 -1.05 -19.33 5.34
N ALA A 299 -0.47 -18.86 4.24
CA ALA A 299 -0.47 -19.58 2.98
C ALA A 299 0.85 -19.39 2.24
N ARG A 300 1.19 -20.39 1.43
CA ARG A 300 2.33 -20.33 0.53
C ARG A 300 1.83 -20.05 -0.88
N PHE A 301 2.08 -18.84 -1.36
CA PHE A 301 1.67 -18.43 -2.72
C PHE A 301 2.74 -18.76 -3.76
N LEU A 302 4.02 -18.76 -3.37
CA LEU A 302 5.18 -18.99 -4.25
C LEU A 302 6.00 -20.19 -3.78
N LYS A 303 6.55 -20.94 -4.73
CA LYS A 303 7.23 -22.22 -4.47
C LYS A 303 8.73 -22.06 -4.23
N GLU A 304 9.45 -21.19 -4.92
CA GLU A 304 10.89 -21.06 -4.68
C GLU A 304 11.21 -19.91 -3.73
N GLY A 305 10.72 -18.71 -4.04
CA GLY A 305 10.82 -17.60 -3.12
C GLY A 305 10.01 -16.36 -3.49
N LEU A 306 9.78 -15.55 -2.46
CA LEU A 306 9.16 -14.22 -2.56
C LEU A 306 10.27 -13.18 -2.57
N ASN A 307 10.23 -12.25 -3.53
CA ASN A 307 11.20 -11.16 -3.65
C ASN A 307 10.63 -9.83 -3.17
N ASP A 308 9.32 -9.60 -3.34
CA ASP A 308 8.64 -8.42 -2.81
C ASP A 308 7.12 -8.65 -2.72
N LEU A 309 6.44 -7.84 -1.92
CA LEU A 309 5.01 -7.89 -1.66
C LEU A 309 4.44 -6.48 -1.53
N ALA A 310 3.36 -6.21 -2.26
CA ALA A 310 2.65 -4.94 -2.19
C ALA A 310 1.17 -5.13 -1.86
N HIS A 311 0.70 -4.36 -0.88
CA HIS A 311 -0.71 -4.30 -0.49
C HIS A 311 -1.39 -3.08 -1.12
N CYS A 312 -2.61 -3.27 -1.61
CA CYS A 312 -3.50 -2.20 -2.04
C CYS A 312 -4.75 -2.17 -1.16
N PRO A 313 -4.82 -1.27 -0.15
CA PRO A 313 -5.96 -1.18 0.74
C PRO A 313 -7.29 -0.91 0.02
N ARG A 314 -7.26 -0.03 -0.99
CA ARG A 314 -8.47 0.40 -1.72
C ARG A 314 -9.10 -0.72 -2.54
N ALA A 315 -8.28 -1.60 -3.10
CA ALA A 315 -8.74 -2.75 -3.86
C ALA A 315 -8.86 -4.01 -3.00
N ALA A 316 -8.47 -3.97 -1.72
CA ALA A 316 -8.32 -5.12 -0.83
C ALA A 316 -7.58 -6.28 -1.51
N ARG A 317 -6.47 -5.95 -2.17
CA ARG A 317 -5.66 -6.91 -2.94
C ARG A 317 -4.21 -6.87 -2.49
N MET A 318 -3.57 -8.02 -2.60
CA MET A 318 -2.15 -8.18 -2.41
C MET A 318 -1.51 -8.66 -3.71
N ALA A 319 -0.36 -8.09 -4.06
CA ALA A 319 0.50 -8.60 -5.11
C ALA A 319 1.75 -9.23 -4.51
N CYS A 320 2.10 -10.42 -4.98
CA CYS A 320 3.29 -11.17 -4.60
C CYS A 320 4.15 -11.33 -5.85
N VAL A 321 5.44 -11.11 -5.73
CA VAL A 321 6.37 -11.25 -6.85
C VAL A 321 7.52 -12.17 -6.47
N GLY A 322 7.79 -13.15 -7.33
CA GLY A 322 8.84 -14.14 -7.17
C GLY A 322 8.65 -15.31 -8.13
N ASP A 323 9.61 -16.23 -8.20
CA ASP A 323 9.59 -17.38 -9.13
C ASP A 323 9.38 -17.01 -10.62
N GLY A 324 9.75 -15.78 -11.03
CA GLY A 324 9.46 -15.27 -12.37
C GLY A 324 7.96 -15.04 -12.65
N CYS A 325 7.13 -14.95 -11.60
CA CYS A 325 5.70 -14.73 -11.71
C CYS A 325 5.21 -13.62 -10.78
N ILE A 326 4.04 -13.10 -11.12
CA ILE A 326 3.30 -12.10 -10.38
C ILE A 326 1.97 -12.73 -10.01
N LYS A 327 1.65 -12.79 -8.72
CA LYS A 327 0.38 -13.30 -8.22
C LYS A 327 -0.40 -12.20 -7.53
N ILE A 328 -1.66 -12.05 -7.90
CA ILE A 328 -2.60 -11.16 -7.22
C ILE A 328 -3.55 -12.02 -6.41
N VAL A 329 -3.70 -11.68 -5.14
CA VAL A 329 -4.53 -12.37 -4.16
C VAL A 329 -5.59 -11.40 -3.67
N ASP A 330 -6.84 -11.85 -3.62
CA ASP A 330 -7.93 -11.11 -2.99
C ASP A 330 -7.82 -11.30 -1.47
N MET A 331 -7.86 -10.21 -0.71
CA MET A 331 -7.66 -10.28 0.74
C MET A 331 -8.95 -10.55 1.53
N HIS A 332 -10.12 -10.57 0.88
CA HIS A 332 -11.38 -10.94 1.55
C HIS A 332 -11.44 -12.44 1.84
N ASP A 333 -11.01 -13.27 0.88
CA ASP A 333 -11.06 -14.73 0.95
C ASP A 333 -9.69 -15.41 0.80
N TRP A 334 -8.63 -14.62 0.60
CA TRP A 334 -7.25 -15.07 0.41
C TRP A 334 -7.06 -16.00 -0.80
N THR A 335 -7.92 -15.87 -1.80
CA THR A 335 -7.83 -16.66 -3.03
C THR A 335 -6.96 -15.99 -4.09
N GLU A 336 -6.29 -16.80 -4.90
CA GLU A 336 -5.50 -16.33 -6.03
C GLU A 336 -6.45 -15.80 -7.12
N ALA A 337 -6.48 -14.48 -7.29
CA ALA A 337 -7.34 -13.80 -8.26
C ALA A 337 -6.77 -13.91 -9.68
N THR A 338 -5.45 -13.78 -9.83
CA THR A 338 -4.75 -13.98 -11.09
C THR A 338 -3.27 -14.28 -10.86
N ALA A 339 -2.67 -15.03 -11.78
CA ALA A 339 -1.23 -15.23 -11.87
C ALA A 339 -0.74 -14.93 -13.29
N GLN A 340 0.33 -14.15 -13.39
CA GLN A 340 1.00 -13.82 -14.64
C GLN A 340 2.43 -14.33 -14.57
N TYR A 341 2.79 -15.22 -15.49
CA TYR A 341 4.17 -15.64 -15.68
C TYR A 341 4.84 -14.73 -16.69
N LEU A 342 6.05 -14.29 -16.37
CA LEU A 342 6.87 -13.52 -17.29
C LEU A 342 7.79 -14.47 -18.10
N PRO A 343 8.23 -14.04 -19.30
CA PRO A 343 9.24 -14.75 -20.08
C PRO A 343 10.50 -15.10 -19.26
N ARG A 344 11.21 -16.18 -19.61
CA ARG A 344 12.37 -16.65 -18.82
C ARG A 344 13.57 -15.69 -18.87
N ASP A 345 13.62 -14.85 -19.88
CA ASP A 345 14.63 -13.84 -20.15
C ASP A 345 14.38 -12.53 -19.40
N THR A 346 13.34 -12.40 -18.58
CA THR A 346 13.10 -11.16 -17.81
C THR A 346 14.04 -10.98 -16.61
N GLY A 347 14.87 -11.96 -16.31
CA GLY A 347 15.64 -11.99 -15.07
C GLY A 347 14.77 -12.12 -13.81
N ARG A 348 15.39 -11.95 -12.65
CA ARG A 348 14.71 -12.00 -11.35
C ARG A 348 13.93 -10.70 -11.11
N LEU A 349 12.66 -10.84 -10.73
CA LEU A 349 11.82 -9.71 -10.34
C LEU A 349 12.12 -9.29 -8.90
N ASP A 350 12.27 -7.99 -8.63
CA ASP A 350 12.82 -7.49 -7.36
C ASP A 350 11.92 -6.52 -6.58
N ARG A 351 11.06 -5.74 -7.27
CA ARG A 351 10.11 -4.82 -6.62
C ARG A 351 8.74 -4.87 -7.25
N VAL A 352 7.72 -4.59 -6.44
CA VAL A 352 6.32 -4.47 -6.89
C VAL A 352 5.64 -3.28 -6.22
N ALA A 353 4.85 -2.51 -6.98
CA ALA A 353 4.00 -1.48 -6.40
C ALA A 353 2.70 -1.30 -7.18
N TRP A 354 1.67 -0.92 -6.44
CA TRP A 354 0.37 -0.56 -6.98
C TRP A 354 0.33 0.93 -7.38
N GLY A 355 -0.29 1.22 -8.52
CA GLY A 355 -0.66 2.56 -8.96
C GLY A 355 -2.18 2.78 -8.87
N GLU A 356 -2.59 4.03 -8.69
CA GLU A 356 -3.98 4.49 -8.85
C GLU A 356 -5.01 3.63 -8.08
N GLY A 357 -4.71 3.33 -6.82
CA GLY A 357 -5.65 2.56 -5.98
C GLY A 357 -5.90 1.13 -6.40
N GLY A 358 -4.98 0.52 -7.15
CA GLY A 358 -5.03 -0.89 -7.51
C GLY A 358 -5.40 -1.16 -8.98
N SER A 359 -5.59 -0.12 -9.80
CA SER A 359 -5.88 -0.30 -11.23
C SER A 359 -4.66 -0.64 -12.07
N ILE A 360 -3.46 -0.32 -11.57
CA ILE A 360 -2.19 -0.63 -12.21
C ILE A 360 -1.29 -1.35 -11.22
N LEU A 361 -0.61 -2.39 -11.70
CA LEU A 361 0.45 -3.07 -10.98
C LEU A 361 1.74 -2.94 -11.78
N THR A 362 2.82 -2.53 -11.13
CA THR A 362 4.13 -2.38 -11.77
C THR A 362 5.16 -3.18 -11.03
N VAL A 363 6.01 -3.87 -11.78
CA VAL A 363 7.11 -4.67 -11.26
C VAL A 363 8.41 -4.33 -11.97
N SER A 364 9.52 -4.44 -11.28
CA SER A 364 10.85 -4.33 -11.88
C SER A 364 11.58 -5.66 -11.89
N SER A 365 12.57 -5.75 -12.77
CA SER A 365 13.57 -6.82 -12.83
C SER A 365 14.94 -6.28 -12.41
N GLU A 366 15.79 -7.16 -11.88
CA GLU A 366 17.22 -6.88 -11.61
C GLU A 366 18.02 -6.53 -12.88
N GLU A 367 17.47 -6.77 -14.08
CA GLU A 367 18.09 -6.45 -15.36
C GLU A 367 17.82 -5.02 -15.86
N GLY A 368 17.02 -4.23 -15.15
CA GLY A 368 16.73 -2.83 -15.54
C GLY A 368 15.40 -2.62 -16.24
N THR A 369 14.59 -3.67 -16.41
CA THR A 369 13.28 -3.58 -17.06
C THR A 369 12.16 -3.36 -16.04
N ILE A 370 11.20 -2.50 -16.40
CA ILE A 370 9.93 -2.32 -15.68
C ILE A 370 8.80 -2.87 -16.54
N TYR A 371 7.94 -3.71 -15.93
CA TYR A 371 6.70 -4.21 -16.52
C TYR A 371 5.51 -3.60 -15.79
N SER A 372 4.61 -2.97 -16.53
CA SER A 372 3.37 -2.42 -15.98
C SER A 372 2.16 -3.11 -16.56
N PHE A 373 1.17 -3.38 -15.71
CA PHE A 373 -0.03 -4.12 -16.03
C PHE A 373 -1.27 -3.39 -15.54
N LYS A 374 -2.29 -3.34 -16.39
CA LYS A 374 -3.61 -2.86 -16.02
C LYS A 374 -4.42 -4.01 -15.43
N ILE A 375 -4.96 -3.80 -14.25
CA ILE A 375 -5.79 -4.78 -13.55
C ILE A 375 -7.25 -4.38 -13.77
N LYS A 376 -7.98 -5.20 -14.53
CA LYS A 376 -9.42 -5.05 -14.70
C LYS A 376 -10.13 -5.88 -13.64
N SER A 377 -10.87 -5.21 -12.77
CA SER A 377 -11.87 -5.86 -11.92
C SER A 377 -13.00 -6.41 -12.80
N SER A 378 -13.43 -7.65 -12.53
CA SER A 378 -14.60 -8.19 -13.22
C SER A 378 -15.86 -7.36 -12.88
N ALA A 379 -16.79 -7.26 -13.83
CA ALA A 379 -18.03 -6.50 -13.67
C ALA A 379 -18.90 -6.97 -12.47
N ASN A 380 -18.65 -8.17 -11.95
CA ASN A 380 -19.33 -8.73 -10.78
C ASN A 380 -18.88 -8.07 -9.46
N GLU A 381 -17.61 -7.65 -9.34
CA GLU A 381 -17.13 -6.91 -8.16
C GLU A 381 -17.81 -5.53 -8.03
N VAL A 382 -17.99 -4.84 -9.17
CA VAL A 382 -18.71 -3.55 -9.21
C VAL A 382 -20.19 -3.74 -8.87
N ARG A 383 -20.81 -4.86 -9.25
CA ARG A 383 -22.18 -5.20 -8.86
C ARG A 383 -22.30 -5.50 -7.37
N ASN A 384 -21.35 -6.21 -6.78
CA ASN A 384 -21.34 -6.50 -5.35
C ASN A 384 -21.11 -5.23 -4.51
N LEU A 385 -20.19 -4.34 -4.92
CA LEU A 385 -20.04 -3.03 -4.27
C LEU A 385 -21.33 -2.20 -4.37
N LYS A 386 -22.02 -2.22 -5.52
CA LYS A 386 -23.32 -1.54 -5.69
C LYS A 386 -24.39 -2.14 -4.78
N HIS A 387 -24.42 -3.46 -4.61
CA HIS A 387 -25.41 -4.13 -3.77
C HIS A 387 -25.14 -3.86 -2.28
N THR A 388 -23.88 -3.93 -1.84
CA THR A 388 -23.49 -3.61 -0.46
C THR A 388 -23.76 -2.15 -0.14
N PHE A 389 -23.41 -1.22 -1.03
CA PHE A 389 -23.68 0.21 -0.84
C PHE A 389 -25.18 0.50 -0.83
N ALA A 390 -25.96 -0.14 -1.70
CA ALA A 390 -27.43 -0.01 -1.69
C ALA A 390 -28.06 -0.54 -0.40
N MET A 391 -27.56 -1.66 0.14
CA MET A 391 -28.04 -2.22 1.40
C MET A 391 -27.69 -1.34 2.61
N THR A 392 -26.47 -0.81 2.69
CA THR A 392 -26.07 0.11 3.77
C THR A 392 -26.86 1.42 3.73
N VAL A 393 -27.18 1.93 2.53
CA VAL A 393 -28.06 3.11 2.39
C VAL A 393 -29.50 2.79 2.76
N MET A 394 -30.00 1.58 2.51
CA MET A 394 -31.33 1.17 2.96
C MET A 394 -31.42 0.94 4.48
N GLU A 395 -30.37 0.43 5.13
CA GLU A 395 -30.31 0.28 6.59
C GLU A 395 -30.16 1.63 7.33
N ALA A 396 -29.62 2.65 6.68
CA ALA A 396 -29.42 3.98 7.27
C ALA A 396 -30.66 4.89 7.23
N LEU A 397 -31.77 4.46 6.61
CA LEU A 397 -32.99 5.27 6.51
C LEU A 397 -33.99 4.93 7.62
N PRO A 398 -34.36 5.87 8.50
CA PRO A 398 -35.44 5.67 9.46
C PRO A 398 -36.78 5.52 8.74
N ALA A 399 -37.64 4.63 9.25
CA ALA A 399 -38.86 4.13 8.59
C ALA A 399 -40.00 5.16 8.38
N GLU A 400 -39.76 6.46 8.57
CA GLU A 400 -40.78 7.51 8.40
C GLU A 400 -40.26 8.64 7.52
N GLY A 401 -40.36 8.45 6.20
CA GLY A 401 -39.95 9.47 5.23
C GLY A 401 -39.95 9.01 3.77
N LEU A 402 -40.80 8.04 3.42
CA LEU A 402 -40.97 7.60 2.04
C LEU A 402 -41.79 8.65 1.29
N PHE A 403 -41.11 9.46 0.47
CA PHE A 403 -41.47 9.75 -0.94
C PHE A 403 -40.66 10.92 -1.53
N LEU A 404 -40.09 11.82 -0.71
CA LEU A 404 -39.26 12.95 -1.21
C LEU A 404 -37.75 12.70 -1.12
N GLY A 405 -37.28 11.96 -0.11
CA GLY A 405 -35.84 11.71 0.12
C GLY A 405 -35.19 10.78 -0.92
N ALA A 406 -35.92 9.76 -1.39
CA ALA A 406 -35.40 8.78 -2.35
C ALA A 406 -35.14 9.40 -3.74
N ALA A 407 -35.98 10.35 -4.18
CA ALA A 407 -35.82 11.02 -5.47
C ALA A 407 -34.62 11.99 -5.47
N VAL A 408 -34.38 12.70 -4.37
CA VAL A 408 -33.23 13.61 -4.24
C VAL A 408 -31.92 12.84 -4.12
N LEU A 409 -31.91 11.68 -3.44
CA LEU A 409 -30.74 10.80 -3.38
C LEU A 409 -30.45 10.10 -4.72
N LEU A 410 -31.47 9.64 -5.45
CA LEU A 410 -31.27 9.08 -6.79
C LEU A 410 -30.78 10.13 -7.80
N ALA A 411 -31.30 11.37 -7.71
CA ALA A 411 -30.81 12.48 -8.52
C ALA A 411 -29.37 12.89 -8.13
N GLY A 412 -29.05 12.89 -6.83
CA GLY A 412 -27.71 13.18 -6.32
C GLY A 412 -26.69 12.11 -6.67
N VAL A 413 -27.06 10.83 -6.58
CA VAL A 413 -26.24 9.69 -7.02
C VAL A 413 -26.08 9.71 -8.54
N GLY A 414 -27.14 10.06 -9.29
CA GLY A 414 -27.06 10.28 -10.73
C GLY A 414 -26.10 11.40 -11.11
N LEU A 415 -26.11 12.51 -10.37
CA LEU A 415 -25.22 13.65 -10.57
C LEU A 415 -23.76 13.30 -10.23
N ILE A 416 -23.53 12.60 -9.10
CA ILE A 416 -22.20 12.14 -8.69
C ILE A 416 -21.66 11.16 -9.73
N VAL A 417 -22.44 10.20 -10.21
CA VAL A 417 -22.03 9.27 -11.26
C VAL A 417 -21.73 9.99 -12.58
N SER A 418 -22.46 11.06 -12.91
CA SER A 418 -22.23 11.89 -14.11
C SER A 418 -20.96 12.73 -14.02
N ILE A 419 -20.56 13.17 -12.82
CA ILE A 419 -19.34 13.96 -12.58
C ILE A 419 -18.10 13.06 -12.58
N THR A 420 -18.21 11.79 -12.15
CA THR A 420 -17.05 10.89 -12.04
C THR A 420 -16.79 10.06 -13.31
N PHE A 421 -17.76 9.91 -14.22
CA PHE A 421 -17.60 9.13 -15.44
C PHE A 421 -18.18 9.86 -16.66
N ASP A 422 -17.30 10.38 -17.50
CA ASP A 422 -17.66 11.06 -18.74
C ASP A 422 -18.12 10.01 -19.79
N LEU A 423 -19.43 9.75 -19.85
CA LEU A 423 -20.05 8.79 -20.77
C LEU A 423 -21.09 9.48 -21.68
N PRO A 424 -20.95 9.41 -23.02
CA PRO A 424 -21.75 10.18 -23.98
C PRO A 424 -23.25 9.79 -24.05
N LEU A 425 -23.68 8.71 -23.39
CA LEU A 425 -25.08 8.27 -23.40
C LEU A 425 -26.03 9.16 -22.58
N LEU A 426 -25.51 9.95 -21.63
CA LEU A 426 -26.31 10.84 -20.78
C LEU A 426 -26.73 12.15 -21.46
N ARG A 427 -26.08 12.55 -22.57
CA ARG A 427 -26.50 13.73 -23.36
C ARG A 427 -27.88 13.55 -23.99
N LEU A 428 -28.17 12.34 -24.49
CA LEU A 428 -29.48 11.99 -25.06
C LEU A 428 -30.60 11.95 -24.00
N LEU A 429 -30.27 11.56 -22.76
CA LEU A 429 -31.23 11.59 -21.65
C LEU A 429 -31.48 13.01 -21.13
N ARG A 430 -30.48 13.89 -21.17
CA ARG A 430 -30.62 15.31 -20.78
C ARG A 430 -31.55 16.07 -21.73
N GLU A 431 -31.48 15.80 -23.04
CA GLU A 431 -32.36 16.41 -24.05
C GLU A 431 -33.79 15.84 -24.02
N ALA A 432 -33.97 14.59 -23.57
CA ALA A 432 -35.30 13.98 -23.45
C ALA A 432 -36.10 14.45 -22.22
N PHE A 433 -35.42 14.82 -21.13
CA PHE A 433 -36.07 15.18 -19.86
C PHE A 433 -36.14 16.68 -19.57
N PHE A 434 -35.37 17.52 -20.27
CA PHE A 434 -35.43 18.97 -20.15
C PHE A 434 -35.48 19.63 -21.53
N PRO A 435 -36.68 19.77 -22.15
CA PRO A 435 -36.83 20.63 -23.31
C PRO A 435 -36.55 22.06 -22.85
N THR A 436 -35.57 22.72 -23.45
CA THR A 436 -35.28 24.12 -23.21
C THR A 436 -36.47 24.97 -23.64
N SER A 437 -37.26 25.45 -22.68
CA SER A 437 -38.21 26.54 -22.95
C SER A 437 -37.41 27.83 -23.07
N SER A 438 -37.23 28.26 -24.31
CA SER A 438 -36.81 29.62 -24.66
C SER A 438 -37.79 30.64 -24.10
N PHE A 439 -37.32 31.57 -23.29
CA PHE A 439 -37.64 33.00 -23.36
C PHE A 439 -36.59 33.82 -22.62
#